data_AF-A0A485KMT8-F1
#
_entry.id   AF-A0A485KMT8-F1
#
_cell.length_a   1.000
_cell.length_b   1.000
_cell.length_c   1.000
_cell.angle_alpha   90.00
_cell.angle_beta   90.00
_cell.angle_gamma   90.00
#
_symmetry.space_group_name_H-M   'P 1'
#
loop_
_entity.id
_entity.type
_entity.pdbx_description
1 polymer ?
#
loop_
_entity_poly.entity_id
_entity_poly.type
_entity_poly.pdbx_seq_one_letter_code
_entity_poly.pdbx_strand_id
1 'polypeptide(L)'
;MSRRDGGRRRYYDQRRAHLRHATIGIALALVVVFAVATTHTEWTLVDHPALRTTDASPSMNQINHMAATNDDDTDSTVDLDDVAAPPTPTTHLVTSTTAPTPTVPPSTPSVPQTTLIPRHEHVAIVTFVADGQLKFIAQAQHMLWSSWHYTTSLVDGATRGRTDLLFFAHRNVMALLPSSCSRVAAPPASSSREDACYVIEHTPADDDYWHRYSFMFSLSYLAEPSFRASLVGAYDRLLRTDTDVVITPAFLTFRPSQFVVGRGGYMDKTFTRARIVDVAAALNMTHQGLHNIGSSWFGSTELVLAMVPKMLDAAKFILESPVFSVDKGFPDWHIGVASMYAGELVVNDCIPKDQVWINAESMDINCNGRERTANVYHSHCWPGDQYLGHFNKWAFERGEYTPQRFPRASLDISYINDYFMAMALYGE
;
A
#
# COMPACT_ATOMS: atom_id res chain seq x y z
N MET A 1 48.97 -35.06 -22.83
CA MET A 1 48.40 -34.93 -21.46
C MET A 1 48.52 -33.45 -21.04
N SER A 2 47.67 -32.55 -21.58
CA SER A 2 46.41 -32.00 -21.01
C SER A 2 46.50 -31.66 -19.52
N ARG A 3 46.70 -30.40 -19.08
CA ARG A 3 45.78 -29.22 -19.02
C ARG A 3 44.40 -29.51 -18.40
N ARG A 4 44.12 -28.89 -17.25
CA ARG A 4 43.05 -27.88 -17.02
C ARG A 4 43.04 -27.45 -15.55
N ASP A 5 43.48 -26.23 -15.30
CA ASP A 5 43.06 -25.45 -14.14
C ASP A 5 43.02 -23.98 -14.57
N GLY A 6 41.90 -23.29 -14.35
CA GLY A 6 41.67 -21.92 -14.82
C GLY A 6 40.35 -21.74 -15.57
N GLY A 7 39.27 -21.50 -14.82
CA GLY A 7 37.98 -21.16 -15.41
C GLY A 7 36.91 -20.85 -14.38
N ARG A 8 37.03 -19.71 -13.67
CA ARG A 8 35.92 -19.06 -12.94
C ARG A 8 36.26 -17.66 -12.39
N ARG A 9 37.06 -16.88 -13.14
CA ARG A 9 37.38 -15.46 -12.81
C ARG A 9 37.29 -14.51 -14.01
N ARG A 10 36.55 -14.89 -15.07
CA ARG A 10 36.28 -14.02 -16.23
C ARG A 10 34.80 -14.07 -16.56
N TYR A 11 34.01 -13.31 -15.80
CA TYR A 11 32.66 -12.93 -16.22
C TYR A 11 32.21 -11.56 -15.69
N TYR A 12 32.95 -10.95 -14.74
CA TYR A 12 32.60 -9.64 -14.17
C TYR A 12 33.47 -8.45 -14.63
N ASP A 13 34.51 -8.66 -15.44
CA ASP A 13 35.44 -7.58 -15.84
C ASP A 13 35.23 -7.00 -17.26
N GLN A 14 34.18 -7.41 -17.99
CA GLN A 14 33.97 -6.98 -19.37
C GLN A 14 32.89 -5.91 -19.59
N ARG A 15 32.23 -5.40 -18.53
CA ARG A 15 31.28 -4.27 -18.62
C ARG A 15 31.81 -2.92 -18.13
N ARG A 16 33.05 -2.83 -17.66
CA ARG A 16 33.65 -1.55 -17.18
C ARG A 16 34.59 -0.84 -18.18
N ALA A 17 34.73 -1.33 -19.42
CA ALA A 17 35.70 -0.81 -20.38
C ALA A 17 35.10 -0.08 -21.62
N HIS A 18 33.80 0.22 -21.65
CA HIS A 18 33.15 0.91 -22.80
C HIS A 18 32.53 2.28 -22.48
N LEU A 19 32.94 2.95 -21.41
CA LEU A 19 32.56 4.35 -21.14
C LEU A 19 33.76 5.21 -20.74
N ARG A 20 34.79 5.24 -21.59
CA ARG A 20 35.77 6.33 -21.65
C ARG A 20 36.12 6.54 -23.12
N HIS A 21 36.02 7.78 -23.58
CA HIS A 21 36.19 8.30 -24.95
C HIS A 21 34.90 8.66 -25.70
N ALA A 22 34.30 9.79 -25.29
CA ALA A 22 33.70 10.74 -26.22
C ALA A 22 33.52 12.10 -25.51
N THR A 23 34.59 12.88 -25.44
CA THR A 23 34.50 14.33 -25.25
C THR A 23 35.35 14.96 -26.33
N ILE A 24 34.74 15.75 -27.21
CA ILE A 24 35.19 17.06 -27.72
C ILE A 24 34.25 17.49 -28.85
N GLY A 25 33.61 18.65 -28.65
CA GLY A 25 33.35 19.67 -29.68
C GLY A 25 32.04 19.57 -30.47
N ILE A 26 31.05 20.39 -30.11
CA ILE A 26 30.66 21.59 -30.87
C ILE A 26 29.55 22.31 -30.09
N ALA A 27 29.82 23.58 -29.76
CA ALA A 27 28.83 24.54 -29.30
C ALA A 27 28.17 25.19 -30.52
N LEU A 28 26.84 25.33 -30.51
CA LEU A 28 26.16 26.44 -31.17
C LEU A 28 24.74 26.62 -30.62
N ALA A 29 24.45 27.87 -30.31
CA ALA A 29 23.29 28.37 -29.59
C ALA A 29 21.99 28.19 -30.37
N LEU A 30 20.89 28.00 -29.63
CA LEU A 30 19.57 28.47 -30.00
C LEU A 30 18.78 28.76 -28.72
N VAL A 31 18.77 30.04 -28.35
CA VAL A 31 17.81 30.62 -27.43
C VAL A 31 16.48 30.67 -28.16
N VAL A 32 15.50 29.89 -27.72
CA VAL A 32 14.10 30.07 -28.09
C VAL A 32 13.35 30.42 -26.81
N VAL A 33 12.97 31.69 -26.73
CA VAL A 33 12.05 32.22 -25.71
C VAL A 33 10.66 31.70 -26.04
N PHE A 34 10.13 30.79 -25.23
CA PHE A 34 8.69 30.53 -25.18
C PHE A 34 8.12 31.24 -23.95
N ALA A 35 7.43 32.35 -24.19
CA ALA A 35 6.47 32.88 -23.24
C ALA A 35 5.24 31.97 -23.31
N VAL A 36 5.06 31.10 -22.31
CA VAL A 36 3.80 30.39 -22.08
C VAL A 36 3.04 31.20 -21.04
N ALA A 37 1.95 31.82 -21.47
CA ALA A 37 0.96 32.41 -20.59
C ALA A 37 0.36 31.29 -19.72
N THR A 38 0.57 31.37 -18.41
CA THR A 38 -0.09 30.52 -17.42
C THR A 38 -1.54 30.97 -17.28
N THR A 39 -2.46 30.30 -17.99
CA THR A 39 -3.87 30.37 -17.63
C THR A 39 -4.10 29.45 -16.44
N HIS A 40 -4.09 30.03 -15.25
CA HIS A 40 -4.68 29.41 -14.06
C HIS A 40 -6.14 29.09 -14.39
N THR A 41 -6.49 27.81 -14.47
CA THR A 41 -7.90 27.42 -14.52
C THR A 41 -8.28 27.09 -13.10
N GLU A 42 -8.99 28.02 -12.46
CA GLU A 42 -9.57 27.84 -11.13
C GLU A 42 -10.58 26.70 -11.12
N TRP A 43 -10.57 25.94 -10.03
CA TRP A 43 -11.53 24.89 -9.72
C TRP A 43 -12.90 25.52 -9.47
N THR A 44 -13.79 25.57 -10.46
CA THR A 44 -15.20 25.91 -10.22
C THR A 44 -16.03 24.64 -10.10
N LEU A 45 -16.50 24.36 -8.87
CA LEU A 45 -17.56 23.40 -8.56
C LEU A 45 -18.79 23.65 -9.44
N VAL A 46 -19.31 22.61 -10.06
CA VAL A 46 -20.70 22.58 -10.54
C VAL A 46 -21.46 21.64 -9.61
N ASP A 47 -22.29 22.23 -8.74
CA ASP A 47 -23.24 21.49 -7.91
C ASP A 47 -24.31 20.84 -8.79
N HIS A 48 -24.51 19.53 -8.63
CA HIS A 48 -25.70 18.84 -9.12
C HIS A 48 -26.41 18.08 -8.01
N PRO A 49 -27.76 18.21 -7.92
CA PRO A 49 -28.52 17.69 -6.80
C PRO A 49 -28.73 16.18 -6.90
N ALA A 50 -28.80 15.55 -5.73
CA ALA A 50 -29.01 14.13 -5.52
C ALA A 50 -30.27 13.60 -6.24
N LEU A 51 -30.08 12.59 -7.09
CA LEU A 51 -31.14 11.74 -7.61
C LEU A 51 -31.07 10.37 -6.93
N ARG A 52 -32.08 10.10 -6.10
CA ARG A 52 -32.44 8.77 -5.62
C ARG A 52 -33.01 7.97 -6.79
N THR A 53 -32.44 6.80 -7.05
CA THR A 53 -33.19 5.66 -7.61
C THR A 53 -32.65 4.34 -7.07
N THR A 54 -33.60 3.50 -6.69
CA THR A 54 -33.51 2.07 -6.39
C THR A 54 -33.08 1.28 -7.62
N ASP A 55 -32.24 0.25 -7.44
CA ASP A 55 -32.52 -1.14 -7.86
C ASP A 55 -31.28 -2.05 -7.76
N ALA A 56 -31.57 -3.35 -7.75
CA ALA A 56 -30.80 -4.44 -7.20
C ALA A 56 -29.86 -5.17 -8.20
N SER A 57 -28.78 -5.74 -7.62
CA SER A 57 -28.01 -6.95 -8.04
C SER A 57 -27.22 -6.91 -9.37
N PRO A 58 -26.16 -7.76 -9.58
CA PRO A 58 -25.85 -9.03 -8.91
C PRO A 58 -24.39 -9.23 -8.42
N SER A 59 -24.23 -10.24 -7.56
CA SER A 59 -22.95 -10.85 -7.20
C SER A 59 -22.26 -11.48 -8.42
N MET A 60 -20.98 -11.19 -8.65
CA MET A 60 -20.19 -11.93 -9.62
C MET A 60 -18.75 -12.13 -9.10
N ASN A 61 -18.45 -13.37 -8.72
CA ASN A 61 -17.10 -13.88 -8.56
C ASN A 61 -16.33 -13.67 -9.87
N GLN A 62 -15.26 -12.88 -9.86
CA GLN A 62 -14.24 -12.95 -10.89
C GLN A 62 -12.87 -13.27 -10.30
N ILE A 63 -12.36 -14.37 -10.82
CA ILE A 63 -11.12 -15.09 -10.54
C ILE A 63 -10.03 -14.41 -11.37
N ASN A 64 -8.89 -14.04 -10.78
CA ASN A 64 -7.79 -13.40 -11.49
C ASN A 64 -6.47 -14.15 -11.29
N HIS A 65 -5.92 -14.64 -12.41
CA HIS A 65 -4.55 -15.09 -12.58
C HIS A 65 -3.64 -13.87 -12.84
N MET A 66 -2.45 -13.82 -12.22
CA MET A 66 -1.36 -12.95 -12.71
C MET A 66 -0.32 -13.81 -13.44
N ALA A 67 0.38 -13.21 -14.40
CA ALA A 67 1.56 -13.80 -15.03
C ALA A 67 2.78 -12.94 -14.68
N ALA A 68 3.76 -13.56 -14.04
CA ALA A 68 5.15 -13.14 -14.10
C ALA A 68 5.87 -14.22 -14.91
N THR A 69 6.29 -13.88 -16.12
CA THR A 69 6.91 -14.79 -17.08
C THR A 69 8.33 -15.17 -16.63
N ASN A 70 8.59 -16.48 -16.56
CA ASN A 70 9.83 -17.13 -17.02
C ASN A 70 9.48 -18.58 -17.41
N ASP A 71 9.94 -18.99 -18.60
CA ASP A 71 9.69 -20.27 -19.28
C ASP A 71 10.25 -21.50 -18.52
N ASP A 72 9.46 -22.57 -18.36
CA ASP A 72 9.79 -23.96 -18.75
C ASP A 72 8.66 -24.95 -18.33
N ASP A 73 8.25 -25.80 -19.27
CA ASP A 73 7.20 -26.83 -19.15
C ASP A 73 7.61 -28.03 -18.28
N THR A 74 6.70 -28.56 -17.45
CA THR A 74 6.43 -30.02 -17.37
C THR A 74 5.17 -30.37 -16.56
N ASP A 75 4.43 -31.31 -17.16
CA ASP A 75 3.13 -31.90 -16.87
C ASP A 75 3.08 -32.81 -15.62
N SER A 76 1.97 -32.80 -14.86
CA SER A 76 1.18 -34.00 -14.49
C SER A 76 0.12 -33.76 -13.40
N THR A 77 -1.00 -34.46 -13.59
CA THR A 77 -2.28 -34.49 -12.88
C THR A 77 -2.24 -35.22 -11.53
N VAL A 78 -3.27 -35.05 -10.68
CA VAL A 78 -4.11 -36.11 -10.06
C VAL A 78 -5.14 -35.50 -9.08
N ASP A 79 -6.39 -35.97 -9.19
CA ASP A 79 -7.60 -35.75 -8.38
C ASP A 79 -7.45 -36.14 -6.90
N LEU A 80 -8.35 -35.64 -6.03
CA LEU A 80 -9.20 -36.49 -5.17
C LEU A 80 -10.17 -35.67 -4.29
N ASP A 81 -11.37 -36.25 -4.16
CA ASP A 81 -12.62 -35.75 -3.61
C ASP A 81 -12.74 -35.67 -2.07
N ASP A 82 -13.70 -34.82 -1.66
CA ASP A 82 -14.67 -34.88 -0.55
C ASP A 82 -14.46 -35.83 0.65
N VAL A 83 -14.78 -35.34 1.86
CA VAL A 83 -15.87 -35.90 2.72
C VAL A 83 -16.13 -35.00 3.94
N ALA A 84 -17.42 -34.94 4.28
CA ALA A 84 -18.15 -34.06 5.17
C ALA A 84 -17.99 -34.27 6.70
N ALA A 85 -18.37 -33.21 7.43
CA ALA A 85 -18.66 -33.15 8.87
C ALA A 85 -19.92 -33.95 9.27
N PRO A 86 -20.12 -34.30 10.56
CA PRO A 86 -21.01 -33.53 11.46
C PRO A 86 -20.69 -33.74 12.98
N PRO A 87 -21.59 -33.48 13.97
CA PRO A 87 -22.34 -32.28 14.33
C PRO A 87 -22.14 -31.82 15.81
N THR A 88 -22.72 -30.66 16.11
CA THR A 88 -22.82 -29.93 17.39
C THR A 88 -23.71 -30.61 18.45
N PRO A 89 -23.43 -30.45 19.77
CA PRO A 89 -24.41 -30.63 20.83
C PRO A 89 -24.83 -29.33 21.54
N THR A 90 -26.14 -29.26 21.74
CA THR A 90 -26.99 -28.29 22.44
C THR A 90 -26.61 -28.10 23.92
N THR A 91 -26.75 -26.89 24.47
CA THR A 91 -26.73 -26.67 25.93
C THR A 91 -27.89 -25.78 26.36
N HIS A 92 -28.58 -26.24 27.41
CA HIS A 92 -29.81 -25.69 27.96
C HIS A 92 -29.56 -24.43 28.82
N LEU A 93 -30.40 -23.42 28.63
CA LEU A 93 -30.45 -22.19 29.39
C LEU A 93 -31.27 -22.40 30.67
N VAL A 94 -30.68 -22.18 31.84
CA VAL A 94 -31.38 -22.15 33.14
C VAL A 94 -31.52 -20.69 33.57
N THR A 95 -32.75 -20.20 33.57
CA THR A 95 -33.14 -18.90 34.13
C THR A 95 -33.42 -19.05 35.63
N SER A 96 -32.81 -18.20 36.45
CA SER A 96 -33.20 -18.04 37.85
C SER A 96 -33.54 -16.58 38.14
N THR A 97 -34.75 -16.39 38.61
CA THR A 97 -35.41 -15.13 38.96
C THR A 97 -35.13 -14.83 40.43
N THR A 98 -34.73 -13.60 40.77
CA THR A 98 -34.72 -13.14 42.17
C THR A 98 -35.35 -11.75 42.28
N ALA A 99 -36.22 -11.60 43.28
CA ALA A 99 -37.11 -10.47 43.54
C ALA A 99 -36.41 -9.28 44.25
N PRO A 100 -37.05 -8.09 44.29
CA PRO A 100 -36.38 -6.82 44.55
C PRO A 100 -36.38 -6.39 46.03
N THR A 101 -35.36 -5.60 46.40
CA THR A 101 -35.13 -5.01 47.74
C THR A 101 -35.10 -3.47 47.59
N PRO A 102 -35.55 -2.68 48.59
CA PRO A 102 -36.24 -1.41 48.36
C PRO A 102 -35.34 -0.20 48.12
N THR A 103 -35.91 0.74 47.37
CA THR A 103 -35.34 1.98 46.82
C THR A 103 -35.08 3.03 47.90
N VAL A 104 -33.81 3.45 48.03
CA VAL A 104 -33.39 4.72 48.65
C VAL A 104 -33.17 5.71 47.50
N PRO A 105 -33.72 6.94 47.55
CA PRO A 105 -33.55 7.90 46.45
C PRO A 105 -32.12 8.47 46.46
N PRO A 106 -31.31 8.30 45.40
CA PRO A 106 -30.01 8.94 45.33
C PRO A 106 -30.19 10.40 44.91
N SER A 107 -29.68 11.29 45.76
CA SER A 107 -29.39 12.69 45.45
C SER A 107 -28.71 12.81 44.08
N THR A 108 -29.30 13.61 43.19
CA THR A 108 -28.77 13.90 41.85
C THR A 108 -27.36 14.51 41.96
N PRO A 109 -26.30 13.82 41.51
CA PRO A 109 -25.01 14.45 41.32
C PRO A 109 -25.12 15.31 40.06
N SER A 110 -24.91 16.62 40.20
CA SER A 110 -24.68 17.49 39.05
C SER A 110 -23.39 17.04 38.37
N VAL A 111 -23.52 16.22 37.32
CA VAL A 111 -22.41 15.83 36.45
C VAL A 111 -21.93 17.10 35.75
N PRO A 112 -20.65 17.51 35.91
CA PRO A 112 -20.09 18.53 35.08
C PRO A 112 -20.18 18.04 33.64
N GLN A 113 -20.96 18.72 32.80
CA GLN A 113 -20.86 18.55 31.35
C GLN A 113 -19.49 19.07 30.91
N THR A 114 -18.46 18.25 31.10
CA THR A 114 -17.27 18.35 30.28
C THR A 114 -17.75 18.05 28.87
N THR A 115 -17.88 19.09 28.05
CA THR A 115 -18.01 18.94 26.61
C THR A 115 -16.82 18.11 26.15
N LEU A 116 -17.00 16.80 26.05
CA LEU A 116 -16.05 15.88 25.45
C LEU A 116 -15.96 16.29 23.98
N ILE A 117 -14.99 17.16 23.67
CA ILE A 117 -14.58 17.39 22.30
C ILE A 117 -14.18 16.00 21.77
N PRO A 118 -14.79 15.50 20.68
CA PRO A 118 -14.41 14.22 20.12
C PRO A 118 -12.91 14.23 19.85
N ARG A 119 -12.17 13.25 20.39
CA ARG A 119 -10.77 13.08 20.03
C ARG A 119 -10.73 12.59 18.60
N HIS A 120 -10.35 13.47 17.70
CA HIS A 120 -10.11 13.11 16.32
C HIS A 120 -8.73 12.49 16.17
N GLU A 121 -8.65 11.26 15.64
CA GLU A 121 -7.39 10.55 15.44
C GLU A 121 -6.57 11.15 14.28
N HIS A 122 -5.30 11.44 14.55
CA HIS A 122 -4.31 11.88 13.58
C HIS A 122 -3.73 10.68 12.82
N VAL A 123 -3.68 10.80 11.50
CA VAL A 123 -3.24 9.73 10.59
C VAL A 123 -2.03 10.20 9.79
N ALA A 124 -1.06 9.32 9.55
CA ALA A 124 -0.08 9.51 8.49
C ALA A 124 -0.20 8.41 7.44
N ILE A 125 -0.22 8.82 6.18
CA ILE A 125 -0.04 7.93 5.03
C ILE A 125 1.45 7.92 4.72
N VAL A 126 2.07 6.75 4.80
CA VAL A 126 3.52 6.59 4.72
C VAL A 126 3.90 5.68 3.55
N THR A 127 4.88 6.11 2.78
CA THR A 127 5.47 5.31 1.70
C THR A 127 6.96 5.61 1.52
N PHE A 128 7.64 4.80 0.71
CA PHE A 128 9.05 4.98 0.35
C PHE A 128 9.21 5.24 -1.15
N VAL A 129 10.01 6.26 -1.49
CA VAL A 129 10.37 6.60 -2.87
C VAL A 129 11.85 6.31 -3.08
N ALA A 130 12.10 5.21 -3.81
CA ALA A 130 13.44 4.77 -4.15
C ALA A 130 14.07 5.63 -5.25
N ASP A 131 15.41 5.66 -5.28
CA ASP A 131 16.19 6.17 -6.40
C ASP A 131 16.31 5.13 -7.54
N GLY A 132 16.76 5.58 -8.70
CA GLY A 132 17.14 4.75 -9.84
C GLY A 132 16.02 4.52 -10.85
N GLN A 133 14.76 4.76 -10.49
CA GLN A 133 13.63 4.64 -11.42
C GLN A 133 12.66 5.83 -11.30
N LEU A 134 12.58 6.63 -12.36
CA LEU A 134 11.69 7.80 -12.44
C LEU A 134 10.21 7.44 -12.23
N LYS A 135 9.83 6.20 -12.50
CA LYS A 135 8.46 5.72 -12.31
C LYS A 135 7.96 5.89 -10.87
N PHE A 136 8.81 5.72 -9.86
CA PHE A 136 8.39 5.87 -8.46
C PHE A 136 8.11 7.32 -8.11
N ILE A 137 8.84 8.25 -8.73
CA ILE A 137 8.58 9.70 -8.60
C ILE A 137 7.25 10.03 -9.28
N ALA A 138 7.05 9.54 -10.50
CA ALA A 138 5.80 9.76 -11.24
C ALA A 138 4.58 9.18 -10.51
N GLN A 139 4.70 7.98 -9.93
CA GLN A 139 3.65 7.36 -9.11
C GLN A 139 3.40 8.15 -7.82
N ALA A 140 4.46 8.53 -7.09
CA ALA A 140 4.34 9.33 -5.87
C ALA A 140 3.65 10.68 -6.11
N GLN A 141 3.98 11.37 -7.21
CA GLN A 141 3.38 12.66 -7.57
C GLN A 141 1.97 12.48 -8.15
N HIS A 142 1.85 11.76 -9.25
CA HIS A 142 0.61 11.73 -10.03
C HIS A 142 -0.43 10.75 -9.50
N MET A 143 -0.11 9.87 -8.54
CA MET A 143 -1.11 8.98 -7.93
C MET A 143 -1.32 9.32 -6.46
N LEU A 144 -0.33 9.04 -5.61
CA LEU A 144 -0.54 9.14 -4.17
C LEU A 144 -0.69 10.59 -3.70
N TRP A 145 0.24 11.49 -4.07
CA TRP A 145 0.15 12.89 -3.68
C TRP A 145 -1.05 13.59 -4.28
N SER A 146 -1.31 13.43 -5.58
CA SER A 146 -2.43 14.08 -6.26
C SER A 146 -3.78 13.68 -5.65
N SER A 147 -3.97 12.37 -5.40
CA SER A 147 -5.19 11.87 -4.79
C SER A 147 -5.36 12.33 -3.34
N TRP A 148 -4.27 12.37 -2.56
CA TRP A 148 -4.28 12.94 -1.22
C TRP A 148 -4.63 14.43 -1.24
N HIS A 149 -3.98 15.22 -2.08
CA HIS A 149 -4.18 16.66 -2.18
C HIS A 149 -5.62 17.00 -2.61
N TYR A 150 -6.13 16.29 -3.61
CA TYR A 150 -7.53 16.41 -4.03
C TYR A 150 -8.49 16.05 -2.89
N THR A 151 -8.26 14.92 -2.25
CA THR A 151 -9.12 14.38 -1.20
C THR A 151 -9.17 15.29 0.04
N THR A 152 -8.04 15.83 0.49
CA THR A 152 -8.00 16.76 1.63
C THR A 152 -8.67 18.09 1.35
N SER A 153 -8.76 18.52 0.08
CA SER A 153 -9.52 19.71 -0.32
C SER A 153 -11.04 19.52 -0.25
N LEU A 154 -11.54 18.29 -0.30
CA LEU A 154 -12.97 17.98 -0.34
C LEU A 154 -13.60 17.71 1.03
N VAL A 155 -12.81 17.18 1.97
CA VAL A 155 -13.33 16.76 3.28
C VAL A 155 -12.91 17.76 4.34
N ASP A 156 -13.89 18.43 4.93
CA ASP A 156 -13.70 19.44 5.97
C ASP A 156 -12.83 18.92 7.12
N GLY A 157 -11.65 19.53 7.29
CA GLY A 157 -10.69 19.20 8.34
C GLY A 157 -11.25 19.41 9.76
N ALA A 158 -12.29 20.23 9.94
CA ALA A 158 -12.93 20.40 11.24
C ALA A 158 -13.70 19.15 11.72
N THR A 159 -14.01 18.22 10.81
CA THR A 159 -14.81 17.02 11.11
C THR A 159 -13.96 15.78 11.44
N ARG A 160 -12.64 15.88 11.32
CA ARG A 160 -11.70 14.75 11.42
C ARG A 160 -10.36 15.19 11.99
N GLY A 161 -9.48 14.22 12.18
CA GLY A 161 -8.10 14.52 12.51
C GLY A 161 -7.34 14.83 11.23
N ARG A 162 -6.20 15.51 11.38
CA ARG A 162 -5.28 15.66 10.25
C ARG A 162 -4.84 14.29 9.71
N THR A 163 -4.66 14.23 8.41
CA THR A 163 -4.16 13.10 7.64
C THR A 163 -2.97 13.59 6.83
N ASP A 164 -1.77 13.39 7.35
CA ASP A 164 -0.55 13.84 6.70
C ASP A 164 -0.05 12.81 5.67
N LEU A 165 0.65 13.29 4.65
CA LEU A 165 1.33 12.44 3.66
C LEU A 165 2.84 12.51 3.84
N LEU A 166 3.48 11.38 4.13
CA LEU A 166 4.90 11.29 4.42
C LEU A 166 5.59 10.42 3.36
N PHE A 167 6.40 11.06 2.54
CA PHE A 167 7.33 10.39 1.64
C PHE A 167 8.67 10.22 2.33
N PHE A 168 9.03 8.98 2.67
CA PHE A 168 10.43 8.66 2.97
C PHE A 168 11.14 8.47 1.64
N ALA A 169 12.22 9.20 1.39
CA ALA A 169 12.78 9.29 0.05
C ALA A 169 14.30 9.22 0.07
N HIS A 170 14.85 8.54 -0.93
CA HIS A 170 16.28 8.58 -1.17
C HIS A 170 16.73 10.01 -1.50
N ARG A 171 17.89 10.45 -0.99
CA ARG A 171 18.40 11.82 -1.14
C ARG A 171 18.41 12.34 -2.59
N ASN A 172 18.67 11.46 -3.54
CA ASN A 172 18.76 11.80 -4.97
C ASN A 172 17.40 12.13 -5.62
N VAL A 173 16.27 11.76 -5.01
CA VAL A 173 14.93 11.99 -5.59
C VAL A 173 14.11 13.02 -4.82
N MET A 174 14.56 13.48 -3.65
CA MET A 174 13.80 14.43 -2.81
C MET A 174 13.44 15.75 -3.51
N ALA A 175 14.33 16.24 -4.38
CA ALA A 175 14.11 17.45 -5.16
C ALA A 175 13.09 17.27 -6.30
N LEU A 176 12.80 16.03 -6.68
CA LEU A 176 11.88 15.67 -7.75
C LEU A 176 10.46 15.35 -7.24
N LEU A 177 10.29 15.21 -5.93
CA LEU A 177 8.98 15.04 -5.30
C LEU A 177 8.17 16.35 -5.26
N PRO A 178 6.85 16.31 -5.06
CA PRO A 178 5.99 17.48 -5.17
C PRO A 178 6.50 18.69 -4.37
N SER A 179 6.58 19.86 -5.01
CA SER A 179 7.18 21.08 -4.43
C SER A 179 6.39 21.62 -3.23
N SER A 180 5.09 21.31 -3.16
CA SER A 180 4.19 21.63 -2.04
C SER A 180 4.50 20.89 -0.73
N CYS A 181 5.24 19.78 -0.78
CA CYS A 181 5.62 19.02 0.40
C CYS A 181 6.82 19.66 1.13
N SER A 182 6.77 19.74 2.46
CA SER A 182 7.89 20.27 3.25
C SER A 182 9.02 19.25 3.36
N ARG A 183 10.26 19.67 3.08
CA ARG A 183 11.45 18.80 3.23
C ARG A 183 11.95 18.88 4.65
N VAL A 184 12.05 17.74 5.33
CA VAL A 184 12.43 17.65 6.75
C VAL A 184 13.37 16.47 6.98
N ALA A 185 14.19 16.55 8.03
CA ALA A 185 15.13 15.47 8.37
C ALA A 185 14.46 14.31 9.13
N ALA A 186 13.29 14.54 9.73
CA ALA A 186 12.57 13.55 10.51
C ALA A 186 11.05 13.82 10.48
N PRO A 187 10.20 12.82 10.77
CA PRO A 187 8.77 13.02 10.92
C PRO A 187 8.48 14.16 11.92
N PRO A 188 7.62 15.12 11.56
CA PRO A 188 7.39 16.29 12.38
C PRO A 188 6.48 15.98 13.57
N ALA A 189 6.87 16.45 14.75
CA ALA A 189 5.97 16.57 15.90
C ALA A 189 5.09 17.82 15.74
N SER A 190 4.23 17.83 14.72
CA SER A 190 3.36 18.98 14.46
C SER A 190 2.22 19.03 15.48
N SER A 191 1.93 20.22 16.01
CA SER A 191 0.70 20.51 16.76
C SER A 191 -0.41 21.07 15.87
N SER A 192 -0.15 21.25 14.57
CA SER A 192 -1.13 21.76 13.60
C SER A 192 -2.31 20.79 13.48
N ARG A 193 -3.49 21.33 13.21
CA ARG A 193 -4.68 20.55 12.85
C ARG A 193 -4.85 20.40 11.33
N GLU A 194 -4.03 21.09 10.55
CA GLU A 194 -4.08 21.06 9.09
C GLU A 194 -3.32 19.85 8.57
N ASP A 195 -3.81 19.31 7.45
CA ASP A 195 -3.11 18.26 6.71
C ASP A 195 -1.85 18.83 6.08
N ALA A 196 -0.75 18.08 6.16
CA ALA A 196 0.52 18.48 5.59
C ALA A 196 1.19 17.33 4.83
N CYS A 197 1.99 17.68 3.83
CA CYS A 197 2.84 16.75 3.12
C CYS A 197 4.30 16.97 3.51
N TYR A 198 5.04 15.88 3.76
CA TYR A 198 6.45 15.90 4.12
C TYR A 198 7.27 14.97 3.24
N VAL A 199 8.47 15.42 2.88
CA VAL A 199 9.51 14.58 2.28
C VAL A 199 10.64 14.43 3.30
N ILE A 200 10.86 13.21 3.76
CA ILE A 200 11.80 12.83 4.80
C ILE A 200 12.95 12.07 4.14
N GLU A 201 14.19 12.53 4.34
CA GLU A 201 15.34 11.79 3.81
C GLU A 201 15.45 10.42 4.49
N HIS A 202 15.45 9.37 3.68
CA HIS A 202 15.84 8.03 4.09
C HIS A 202 16.65 7.40 2.97
N THR A 203 17.97 7.50 3.08
CA THR A 203 18.91 6.86 2.16
C THR A 203 19.52 5.66 2.87
N PRO A 204 19.27 4.42 2.40
CA PRO A 204 19.94 3.25 2.94
C PRO A 204 21.47 3.41 2.89
N ALA A 205 22.17 2.89 3.91
CA ALA A 205 23.62 2.88 3.93
C ALA A 205 24.17 2.05 2.76
N ASP A 206 25.37 2.36 2.27
CA ASP A 206 25.96 1.68 1.11
C ASP A 206 26.17 0.16 1.33
N ASP A 207 26.31 -0.26 2.59
CA ASP A 207 26.48 -1.65 3.02
C ASP A 207 25.20 -2.29 3.57
N ASP A 208 24.05 -1.64 3.40
CA ASP A 208 22.76 -2.16 3.84
C ASP A 208 22.48 -3.54 3.20
N TYR A 209 22.06 -4.48 4.03
CA TYR A 209 21.74 -5.85 3.62
C TYR A 209 20.72 -5.88 2.47
N TRP A 210 19.73 -4.98 2.49
CA TRP A 210 18.62 -4.95 1.56
C TRP A 210 18.99 -4.47 0.16
N HIS A 211 20.24 -4.03 -0.09
CA HIS A 211 20.72 -3.83 -1.46
C HIS A 211 20.68 -5.11 -2.30
N ARG A 212 20.69 -6.28 -1.67
CA ARG A 212 20.51 -7.59 -2.34
C ARG A 212 19.07 -7.82 -2.80
N TYR A 213 18.10 -7.15 -2.17
CA TYR A 213 16.67 -7.29 -2.37
C TYR A 213 16.01 -5.92 -2.26
N SER A 214 16.33 -5.01 -3.18
CA SER A 214 16.04 -3.57 -3.06
C SER A 214 14.56 -3.21 -2.88
N PHE A 215 13.63 -4.10 -3.25
CA PHE A 215 12.21 -3.93 -2.96
C PHE A 215 11.93 -3.82 -1.45
N MET A 216 12.76 -4.42 -0.59
CA MET A 216 12.59 -4.38 0.87
C MET A 216 12.80 -3.00 1.46
N PHE A 217 13.42 -2.07 0.74
CA PHE A 217 13.45 -0.66 1.14
C PHE A 217 12.06 -0.02 1.21
N SER A 218 11.06 -0.58 0.50
CA SER A 218 9.65 -0.20 0.64
C SER A 218 9.03 -0.57 2.01
N LEU A 219 9.79 -1.25 2.87
CA LEU A 219 9.38 -1.67 4.21
C LEU A 219 10.36 -1.18 5.28
N SER A 220 11.66 -1.29 5.00
CA SER A 220 12.71 -1.10 6.01
C SER A 220 12.78 0.32 6.59
N TYR A 221 12.29 1.32 5.86
CA TYR A 221 12.25 2.70 6.35
C TYR A 221 11.44 2.86 7.64
N LEU A 222 10.43 2.02 7.89
CA LEU A 222 9.64 2.03 9.13
C LEU A 222 10.32 1.27 10.28
N ALA A 223 11.40 0.52 10.02
CA ALA A 223 12.22 -0.11 11.06
C ALA A 223 13.30 0.83 11.60
N GLU A 224 13.51 2.00 10.98
CA GLU A 224 14.52 2.98 11.38
C GLU A 224 14.22 3.52 12.79
N PRO A 225 15.07 3.22 13.81
CA PRO A 225 14.77 3.57 15.20
C PRO A 225 14.63 5.08 15.41
N SER A 226 15.35 5.89 14.64
CA SER A 226 15.32 7.35 14.75
C SER A 226 13.96 7.98 14.39
N PHE A 227 13.12 7.28 13.63
CA PHE A 227 11.77 7.76 13.26
C PHE A 227 10.68 7.31 14.24
N ARG A 228 10.94 6.29 15.06
CA ARG A 228 9.90 5.66 15.88
C ARG A 228 9.25 6.62 16.86
N ALA A 229 10.06 7.35 17.63
CA ALA A 229 9.55 8.23 18.68
C ALA A 229 8.73 9.39 18.11
N SER A 230 9.14 9.96 16.98
CA SER A 230 8.41 11.05 16.34
C SER A 230 7.11 10.58 15.70
N LEU A 231 7.09 9.42 15.05
CA LEU A 231 5.86 8.85 14.48
C LEU A 231 4.83 8.53 15.57
N VAL A 232 5.24 7.82 16.64
CA VAL A 232 4.37 7.48 17.78
C VAL A 232 3.86 8.73 18.49
N GLY A 233 4.70 9.76 18.64
CA GLY A 233 4.28 11.01 19.27
C GLY A 233 3.35 11.88 18.42
N ALA A 234 3.30 11.68 17.10
CA ALA A 234 2.60 12.56 16.17
C ALA A 234 1.32 11.98 15.58
N TYR A 235 1.21 10.65 15.47
CA TYR A 235 0.10 9.98 14.78
C TYR A 235 -0.47 8.84 15.60
N ASP A 236 -1.80 8.80 15.71
CA ASP A 236 -2.50 7.68 16.32
C ASP A 236 -2.48 6.45 15.40
N ARG A 237 -2.50 6.67 14.07
CA ARG A 237 -2.50 5.60 13.06
C ARG A 237 -1.59 5.87 11.88
N LEU A 238 -1.09 4.78 11.30
CA LEU A 238 -0.41 4.78 10.01
C LEU A 238 -1.21 4.02 8.97
N LEU A 239 -1.30 4.57 7.77
CA LEU A 239 -1.52 3.81 6.53
C LEU A 239 -0.16 3.62 5.86
N ARG A 240 0.46 2.45 6.04
CA ARG A 240 1.62 2.04 5.23
C ARG A 240 1.11 1.60 3.88
N THR A 241 1.59 2.21 2.80
CA THR A 241 1.19 1.90 1.42
C THR A 241 2.33 2.10 0.41
N ASP A 242 2.07 1.76 -0.84
CA ASP A 242 2.99 1.87 -1.98
C ASP A 242 2.77 3.21 -2.73
N THR A 243 3.63 3.56 -3.68
CA THR A 243 3.52 4.83 -4.43
C THR A 243 2.48 4.80 -5.54
N ASP A 244 2.14 3.61 -6.04
CA ASP A 244 1.28 3.36 -7.19
C ASP A 244 -0.20 3.20 -6.81
N VAL A 245 -0.64 4.04 -5.89
CA VAL A 245 -1.96 3.99 -5.25
C VAL A 245 -2.64 5.34 -5.30
N VAL A 246 -3.96 5.33 -5.16
CA VAL A 246 -4.74 6.53 -4.87
C VAL A 246 -5.56 6.33 -3.61
N ILE A 247 -5.71 7.40 -2.84
CA ILE A 247 -6.67 7.45 -1.72
C ILE A 247 -7.91 8.22 -2.15
N THR A 248 -9.05 7.94 -1.54
CA THR A 248 -10.29 8.68 -1.84
C THR A 248 -10.77 9.50 -0.63
N PRO A 249 -11.73 10.42 -0.82
CA PRO A 249 -12.41 11.11 0.28
C PRO A 249 -12.94 10.20 1.40
N ALA A 250 -13.38 8.99 1.06
CA ALA A 250 -13.93 8.06 2.04
C ALA A 250 -12.91 7.61 3.09
N PHE A 251 -11.61 7.59 2.75
CA PHE A 251 -10.55 7.22 3.70
C PHE A 251 -10.38 8.24 4.83
N LEU A 252 -10.63 9.53 4.58
CA LEU A 252 -10.31 10.59 5.55
C LEU A 252 -11.11 10.49 6.84
N THR A 253 -12.30 9.89 6.80
CA THR A 253 -13.15 9.62 7.98
C THR A 253 -13.18 8.16 8.39
N PHE A 254 -12.46 7.28 7.68
CA PHE A 254 -12.41 5.85 7.98
C PHE A 254 -11.59 5.58 9.25
N ARG A 255 -12.22 5.12 10.33
CA ARG A 255 -11.60 4.87 11.64
C ARG A 255 -12.08 3.55 12.26
N PRO A 256 -11.61 2.40 11.73
CA PRO A 256 -12.00 1.07 12.20
C PRO A 256 -11.35 0.75 13.56
N SER A 257 -12.00 -0.07 14.38
CA SER A 257 -11.40 -0.63 15.59
C SER A 257 -10.34 -1.69 15.28
N GLN A 258 -10.50 -2.41 14.18
CA GLN A 258 -9.60 -3.49 13.75
C GLN A 258 -8.33 -2.95 13.09
N PHE A 259 -7.30 -3.80 13.06
CA PHE A 259 -6.18 -3.65 12.14
C PHE A 259 -6.65 -4.04 10.73
N VAL A 260 -6.56 -3.11 9.79
CA VAL A 260 -7.10 -3.30 8.43
C VAL A 260 -5.96 -3.49 7.46
N VAL A 261 -6.09 -4.52 6.62
CA VAL A 261 -5.19 -4.75 5.49
C VAL A 261 -6.00 -4.81 4.21
N GLY A 262 -5.39 -4.41 3.10
CA GLY A 262 -5.95 -4.75 1.80
C GLY A 262 -5.86 -6.24 1.53
N ARG A 263 -6.52 -6.70 0.46
CA ARG A 263 -6.43 -8.09 0.02
C ARG A 263 -5.32 -8.24 -1.01
N GLY A 264 -4.30 -9.01 -0.68
CA GLY A 264 -3.27 -9.40 -1.61
C GLY A 264 -3.81 -10.30 -2.74
N GLY A 265 -3.12 -10.30 -3.88
CA GLY A 265 -3.40 -11.18 -5.02
C GLY A 265 -2.24 -12.13 -5.37
N TYR A 266 -1.27 -12.29 -4.47
CA TYR A 266 -0.02 -12.98 -4.77
C TYR A 266 -0.11 -14.51 -4.71
N MET A 267 -1.31 -15.07 -4.44
CA MET A 267 -1.50 -16.49 -4.17
C MET A 267 -2.95 -16.92 -4.45
N ASP A 268 -3.12 -17.90 -5.33
CA ASP A 268 -4.38 -18.63 -5.56
C ASP A 268 -4.27 -20.15 -5.30
N LYS A 269 -3.05 -20.69 -5.23
CA LYS A 269 -2.77 -22.12 -5.07
C LYS A 269 -2.70 -22.56 -3.61
N THR A 270 -3.19 -23.78 -3.36
CA THR A 270 -3.01 -24.50 -2.09
C THR A 270 -1.52 -24.72 -1.78
N PHE A 271 -0.69 -24.91 -2.80
CA PHE A 271 0.76 -25.06 -2.66
C PHE A 271 1.40 -23.89 -1.90
N THR A 272 1.16 -22.65 -2.36
CA THR A 272 1.71 -21.45 -1.72
C THR A 272 1.18 -21.25 -0.31
N ARG A 273 -0.11 -21.53 -0.06
CA ARG A 273 -0.71 -21.48 1.29
C ARG A 273 -0.01 -22.42 2.26
N ALA A 274 0.15 -23.69 1.88
CA ALA A 274 0.82 -24.70 2.70
C ALA A 274 2.27 -24.29 2.97
N ARG A 275 2.96 -23.77 1.95
CA ARG A 275 4.36 -23.34 2.08
C ARG A 275 4.54 -22.14 3.00
N ILE A 276 3.59 -21.20 3.04
CA ILE A 276 3.60 -20.10 4.04
C ILE A 276 3.46 -20.68 5.46
N VAL A 277 2.58 -21.68 5.66
CA VAL A 277 2.43 -22.36 6.95
C VAL A 277 3.72 -23.10 7.34
N ASP A 278 4.41 -23.74 6.39
CA ASP A 278 5.72 -24.37 6.65
C ASP A 278 6.78 -23.35 7.08
N VAL A 279 6.79 -22.16 6.48
CA VAL A 279 7.68 -21.07 6.90
C VAL A 279 7.32 -20.59 8.32
N ALA A 280 6.03 -20.45 8.63
CA ALA A 280 5.58 -20.09 9.98
C ALA A 280 6.10 -21.11 11.02
N ALA A 281 5.96 -22.40 10.73
CA ALA A 281 6.47 -23.47 11.59
C ALA A 281 8.00 -23.40 11.74
N ALA A 282 8.73 -23.16 10.66
CA ALA A 282 10.19 -23.04 10.69
C ALA A 282 10.70 -21.82 11.48
N LEU A 283 9.90 -20.74 11.52
CA LEU A 283 10.17 -19.53 12.29
C LEU A 283 9.58 -19.57 13.72
N ASN A 284 8.89 -20.65 14.10
CA ASN A 284 8.13 -20.75 15.35
C ASN A 284 7.12 -19.59 15.52
N MET A 285 6.44 -19.24 14.43
CA MET A 285 5.38 -18.24 14.37
C MET A 285 4.00 -18.91 14.29
N THR A 286 2.98 -18.24 14.81
CA THR A 286 1.60 -18.73 14.71
C THR A 286 0.97 -18.31 13.38
N HIS A 287 0.42 -19.26 12.61
CA HIS A 287 -0.44 -18.96 11.46
C HIS A 287 -1.90 -19.28 11.81
N GLN A 288 -2.79 -18.28 11.77
CA GLN A 288 -4.20 -18.39 12.16
C GLN A 288 -5.13 -18.67 10.97
N GLY A 289 -4.57 -19.04 9.82
CA GLY A 289 -5.30 -19.31 8.58
C GLY A 289 -5.80 -18.04 7.88
N LEU A 290 -5.22 -16.88 8.17
CA LEU A 290 -5.42 -15.69 7.35
C LEU A 290 -4.45 -15.72 6.17
N HIS A 291 -4.97 -15.56 4.96
CA HIS A 291 -4.21 -15.63 3.72
C HIS A 291 -4.48 -14.43 2.83
N ASN A 292 -3.54 -14.12 1.93
CA ASN A 292 -3.63 -12.99 1.01
C ASN A 292 -3.72 -11.66 1.75
N ILE A 293 -2.82 -11.46 2.71
CA ILE A 293 -2.68 -10.19 3.44
C ILE A 293 -1.94 -9.20 2.54
N GLY A 294 -2.59 -8.08 2.21
CA GLY A 294 -2.06 -7.05 1.31
C GLY A 294 -0.86 -6.30 1.87
N SER A 295 -0.21 -5.53 1.00
CA SER A 295 0.93 -4.68 1.35
C SER A 295 0.48 -3.43 2.10
N SER A 296 -0.75 -2.98 1.89
CA SER A 296 -1.33 -1.81 2.53
C SER A 296 -1.88 -2.13 3.91
N TRP A 297 -1.32 -1.50 4.95
CA TRP A 297 -1.67 -1.74 6.35
C TRP A 297 -2.16 -0.46 7.02
N PHE A 298 -3.34 -0.51 7.62
CA PHE A 298 -3.93 0.58 8.38
C PHE A 298 -4.23 0.16 9.82
N GLY A 299 -3.55 0.78 10.77
CA GLY A 299 -3.66 0.43 12.18
C GLY A 299 -2.96 1.43 13.09
N SER A 300 -2.89 1.13 14.39
CA SER A 300 -2.17 2.00 15.33
C SER A 300 -0.70 2.09 14.96
N THR A 301 -0.14 3.29 15.14
CA THR A 301 1.26 3.58 14.81
C THR A 301 2.21 2.64 15.53
N GLU A 302 1.99 2.40 16.82
CA GLU A 302 2.83 1.53 17.64
C GLU A 302 2.85 0.09 17.13
N LEU A 303 1.70 -0.43 16.71
CA LEU A 303 1.56 -1.81 16.24
C LEU A 303 2.21 -1.98 14.87
N VAL A 304 1.94 -1.08 13.91
CA VAL A 304 2.60 -1.09 12.59
C VAL A 304 4.11 -1.07 12.76
N LEU A 305 4.65 -0.13 13.54
CA LEU A 305 6.10 0.01 13.74
C LEU A 305 6.71 -1.14 14.54
N ALA A 306 5.96 -1.83 15.40
CA ALA A 306 6.44 -3.02 16.11
C ALA A 306 6.52 -4.26 15.21
N MET A 307 5.66 -4.35 14.19
CA MET A 307 5.60 -5.49 13.28
C MET A 307 6.61 -5.41 12.14
N VAL A 308 6.98 -4.20 11.67
CA VAL A 308 7.91 -4.05 10.53
C VAL A 308 9.25 -4.77 10.75
N PRO A 309 9.96 -4.62 11.89
CA PRO A 309 11.21 -5.37 12.10
C PRO A 309 11.04 -6.89 12.01
N LYS A 310 9.95 -7.44 12.58
CA LYS A 310 9.63 -8.87 12.49
C LYS A 310 9.38 -9.32 11.04
N MET A 311 8.76 -8.46 10.24
CA MET A 311 8.50 -8.72 8.82
C MET A 311 9.80 -8.76 8.03
N LEU A 312 10.74 -7.86 8.34
CA LEU A 312 12.08 -7.88 7.75
C LEU A 312 12.85 -9.16 8.12
N ASP A 313 12.77 -9.61 9.37
CA ASP A 313 13.39 -10.86 9.82
C ASP A 313 12.80 -12.09 9.10
N ALA A 314 11.48 -12.17 8.98
CA ALA A 314 10.80 -13.24 8.25
C ALA A 314 11.13 -13.22 6.75
N ALA A 315 11.15 -12.04 6.13
CA ALA A 315 11.56 -11.90 4.73
C ALA A 315 13.00 -12.35 4.52
N LYS A 316 13.92 -11.94 5.41
CA LYS A 316 15.32 -12.36 5.37
C LYS A 316 15.45 -13.88 5.48
N PHE A 317 14.72 -14.51 6.40
CA PHE A 317 14.71 -15.97 6.54
C PHE A 317 14.25 -16.67 5.25
N ILE A 318 13.16 -16.19 4.63
CA ILE A 318 12.67 -16.74 3.35
C ILE A 318 13.76 -16.63 2.27
N LEU A 319 14.36 -15.44 2.15
CA LEU A 319 15.32 -15.10 1.09
C LEU A 319 16.68 -15.79 1.24
N GLU A 320 17.08 -16.14 2.47
CA GLU A 320 18.35 -16.83 2.76
C GLU A 320 18.20 -18.35 2.91
N SER A 321 16.98 -18.84 3.13
CA SER A 321 16.75 -20.27 3.34
C SER A 321 17.10 -21.07 2.09
N PRO A 322 17.89 -22.16 2.19
CA PRO A 322 18.17 -23.04 1.05
C PRO A 322 16.91 -23.77 0.53
N VAL A 323 15.84 -23.77 1.32
CA VAL A 323 14.55 -24.37 0.94
C VAL A 323 13.60 -23.31 0.42
N PHE A 324 13.45 -22.19 1.14
CA PHE A 324 12.42 -21.18 0.84
C PHE A 324 12.90 -20.10 -0.12
N SER A 325 14.19 -19.96 -0.41
CA SER A 325 14.68 -19.03 -1.43
C SER A 325 14.56 -19.56 -2.87
N VAL A 326 14.13 -20.81 -3.04
CA VAL A 326 13.98 -21.45 -4.35
C VAL A 326 12.66 -21.03 -4.99
N ASP A 327 12.74 -20.17 -6.00
CA ASP A 327 11.60 -19.73 -6.81
C ASP A 327 10.95 -20.92 -7.56
N LYS A 328 9.62 -20.93 -7.57
CA LYS A 328 8.77 -21.91 -8.29
C LYS A 328 7.88 -21.26 -9.33
N GLY A 329 8.06 -19.97 -9.59
CA GLY A 329 7.22 -19.18 -10.47
C GLY A 329 5.95 -18.69 -9.79
N PHE A 330 5.26 -17.78 -10.48
CA PHE A 330 3.97 -17.25 -10.08
C PHE A 330 2.85 -18.04 -10.79
N PRO A 331 1.70 -18.37 -10.15
CA PRO A 331 1.26 -18.02 -8.79
C PRO A 331 1.68 -19.00 -7.69
N ASP A 332 2.61 -19.91 -7.97
CA ASP A 332 3.19 -20.79 -6.96
C ASP A 332 4.12 -20.00 -6.02
N TRP A 333 5.30 -20.50 -5.70
CA TRP A 333 6.22 -19.84 -4.77
C TRP A 333 7.15 -18.87 -5.47
N HIS A 334 6.67 -17.64 -5.67
CA HIS A 334 7.48 -16.58 -6.29
C HIS A 334 8.24 -15.74 -5.25
N ILE A 335 9.57 -15.62 -5.40
CA ILE A 335 10.42 -14.90 -4.43
C ILE A 335 10.28 -13.38 -4.53
N GLY A 336 9.87 -12.87 -5.69
CA GLY A 336 9.63 -11.43 -5.89
C GLY A 336 8.56 -10.84 -4.97
N VAL A 337 7.71 -11.68 -4.35
CA VAL A 337 6.67 -11.27 -3.40
C VAL A 337 6.97 -11.71 -1.96
N ALA A 338 8.24 -11.98 -1.62
CA ALA A 338 8.63 -12.41 -0.28
C ALA A 338 8.18 -11.44 0.84
N SER A 339 8.07 -10.15 0.54
CA SER A 339 7.52 -9.13 1.44
C SER A 339 6.08 -9.43 1.83
N MET A 340 5.28 -9.92 0.89
CA MET A 340 3.88 -10.26 1.11
C MET A 340 3.74 -11.50 1.99
N TYR A 341 4.56 -12.53 1.74
CA TYR A 341 4.61 -13.71 2.62
C TYR A 341 5.02 -13.33 4.05
N ALA A 342 6.06 -12.51 4.19
CA ALA A 342 6.54 -12.05 5.48
C ALA A 342 5.49 -11.19 6.21
N GLY A 343 4.80 -10.31 5.47
CA GLY A 343 3.70 -9.53 6.00
C GLY A 343 2.55 -10.40 6.51
N GLU A 344 2.16 -11.42 5.73
CA GLU A 344 1.13 -12.38 6.13
C GLU A 344 1.52 -13.13 7.41
N LEU A 345 2.76 -13.62 7.48
CA LEU A 345 3.28 -14.32 8.65
C LEU A 345 3.19 -13.46 9.91
N VAL A 346 3.65 -12.21 9.84
CA VAL A 346 3.70 -11.33 11.01
C VAL A 346 2.30 -10.91 11.47
N VAL A 347 1.38 -10.62 10.54
CA VAL A 347 0.01 -10.28 10.95
C VAL A 347 -0.67 -11.48 11.61
N ASN A 348 -0.51 -12.69 11.06
CA ASN A 348 -1.01 -13.90 11.69
C ASN A 348 -0.37 -14.20 13.05
N ASP A 349 0.90 -13.85 13.26
CA ASP A 349 1.60 -14.12 14.51
C ASP A 349 1.29 -13.10 15.61
N CYS A 350 1.16 -11.82 15.23
CA CYS A 350 1.10 -10.71 16.17
C CYS A 350 -0.32 -10.25 16.54
N ILE A 351 -1.33 -10.52 15.69
CA ILE A 351 -2.67 -9.96 15.87
C ILE A 351 -3.70 -11.09 15.91
N PRO A 352 -4.54 -11.21 16.95
CA PRO A 352 -5.66 -12.15 16.96
C PRO A 352 -6.52 -12.02 15.70
N LYS A 353 -6.91 -13.15 15.10
CA LYS A 353 -7.62 -13.19 13.81
C LYS A 353 -8.90 -12.35 13.78
N ASP A 354 -9.61 -12.27 14.89
CA ASP A 354 -10.85 -11.49 15.05
C ASP A 354 -10.63 -9.97 15.11
N GLN A 355 -9.37 -9.54 15.29
CA GLN A 355 -8.96 -8.13 15.27
C GLN A 355 -8.32 -7.71 13.94
N VAL A 356 -8.22 -8.61 12.96
CA VAL A 356 -7.75 -8.32 11.61
C VAL A 356 -8.93 -8.28 10.65
N TRP A 357 -9.03 -7.19 9.89
CA TRP A 357 -9.97 -7.08 8.78
C TRP A 357 -9.21 -7.03 7.46
N ILE A 358 -9.28 -8.12 6.69
CA ILE A 358 -8.85 -8.14 5.28
C ILE A 358 -9.97 -7.49 4.47
N ASN A 359 -9.82 -6.19 4.18
CA ASN A 359 -10.84 -5.39 3.54
C ASN A 359 -10.73 -5.46 2.02
N ALA A 360 -11.31 -6.51 1.43
CA ALA A 360 -11.31 -6.71 -0.02
C ALA A 360 -12.29 -5.81 -0.80
N GLU A 361 -13.12 -5.01 -0.10
CA GLU A 361 -14.22 -4.23 -0.69
C GLU A 361 -13.90 -2.73 -0.79
N SER A 362 -12.94 -2.25 0.01
CA SER A 362 -12.58 -0.83 0.04
C SER A 362 -11.07 -0.56 0.16
N MET A 363 -10.22 -1.58 0.35
CA MET A 363 -8.76 -1.41 0.42
C MET A 363 -8.06 -2.24 -0.65
N ASP A 364 -7.07 -1.66 -1.31
CA ASP A 364 -6.34 -2.25 -2.45
C ASP A 364 -7.29 -2.62 -3.61
N ILE A 365 -8.34 -1.84 -3.81
CA ILE A 365 -9.24 -2.01 -4.96
C ILE A 365 -8.48 -1.73 -6.24
N ASN A 366 -8.57 -2.62 -7.22
CA ASN A 366 -7.83 -2.47 -8.46
C ASN A 366 -8.14 -1.11 -9.12
N CYS A 367 -7.11 -0.46 -9.67
CA CYS A 367 -7.24 0.83 -10.36
C CYS A 367 -8.23 0.84 -11.54
N ASN A 368 -8.63 -0.31 -12.09
CA ASN A 368 -9.67 -0.43 -13.12
C ASN A 368 -11.04 -0.82 -12.56
N GLY A 369 -11.18 -0.82 -11.23
CA GLY A 369 -12.41 -1.10 -10.53
C GLY A 369 -13.54 -0.12 -10.88
N ARG A 370 -14.78 -0.62 -10.87
CA ARG A 370 -15.99 0.18 -11.14
C ARG A 370 -16.76 0.50 -9.86
N GLU A 371 -16.12 0.31 -8.73
CA GLU A 371 -16.64 0.69 -7.43
C GLU A 371 -16.76 2.22 -7.37
N ARG A 372 -17.74 2.69 -6.60
CA ARG A 372 -17.89 4.12 -6.35
C ARG A 372 -16.75 4.59 -5.46
N THR A 373 -16.15 5.73 -5.82
CA THR A 373 -15.10 6.41 -5.05
C THR A 373 -15.53 6.66 -3.59
N ALA A 374 -16.82 6.87 -3.33
CA ALA A 374 -17.38 7.05 -1.99
C ALA A 374 -17.32 5.79 -1.09
N ASN A 375 -17.11 4.61 -1.67
CA ASN A 375 -17.10 3.31 -0.97
C ASN A 375 -15.71 2.68 -0.90
N VAL A 376 -14.72 3.27 -1.57
CA VAL A 376 -13.36 2.75 -1.63
C VAL A 376 -12.47 3.70 -0.86
N TYR A 377 -11.60 3.21 0.00
CA TYR A 377 -10.66 4.02 0.77
C TYR A 377 -9.32 4.16 0.05
N HIS A 378 -8.89 3.06 -0.56
CA HIS A 378 -7.57 2.90 -1.13
C HIS A 378 -7.66 2.04 -2.39
N SER A 379 -7.15 2.54 -3.51
CA SER A 379 -7.08 1.82 -4.77
C SER A 379 -5.63 1.65 -5.22
N HIS A 380 -5.30 0.47 -5.72
CA HIS A 380 -3.94 0.06 -6.07
C HIS A 380 -3.86 -0.32 -7.56
N CYS A 381 -2.80 0.13 -8.23
CA CYS A 381 -2.52 -0.28 -9.60
C CYS A 381 -1.66 -1.55 -9.66
N TRP A 382 -2.33 -2.70 -9.79
CA TRP A 382 -1.62 -3.95 -10.01
C TRP A 382 -1.02 -4.02 -11.42
N PRO A 383 0.23 -4.51 -11.57
CA PRO A 383 0.86 -4.66 -12.87
C PRO A 383 0.15 -5.72 -13.72
N GLY A 384 0.10 -5.47 -15.03
CA GLY A 384 -0.31 -6.46 -16.03
C GLY A 384 -1.40 -5.98 -16.98
N ASP A 385 -1.47 -6.65 -18.14
CA ASP A 385 -2.40 -6.32 -19.23
C ASP A 385 -3.75 -7.04 -19.09
N GLN A 386 -3.88 -7.92 -18.10
CA GLN A 386 -5.06 -8.74 -17.86
C GLN A 386 -6.25 -7.96 -17.29
N TYR A 387 -6.05 -6.74 -16.78
CA TYR A 387 -7.12 -5.96 -16.17
C TYR A 387 -7.91 -5.20 -17.22
N LEU A 388 -9.20 -5.53 -17.33
CA LEU A 388 -10.12 -4.83 -18.20
C LEU A 388 -10.35 -3.41 -17.68
N GLY A 389 -9.98 -2.42 -18.48
CA GLY A 389 -10.10 -1.01 -18.14
C GLY A 389 -9.18 -0.19 -19.04
N HIS A 390 -9.11 1.11 -18.79
CA HIS A 390 -8.25 1.99 -19.59
C HIS A 390 -6.98 2.42 -18.86
N PHE A 391 -6.87 2.19 -17.55
CA PHE A 391 -5.62 2.38 -16.82
C PHE A 391 -4.77 1.11 -16.87
N ASN A 392 -3.53 1.24 -17.30
CA ASN A 392 -2.54 0.19 -17.45
C ASN A 392 -1.23 0.77 -16.93
N LYS A 393 -0.67 0.09 -15.92
CA LYS A 393 0.55 0.56 -15.24
C LYS A 393 1.70 0.78 -16.22
N TRP A 394 1.88 -0.12 -17.17
CA TRP A 394 2.98 -0.05 -18.12
C TRP A 394 2.80 1.06 -19.14
N ALA A 395 1.56 1.31 -19.57
CA ALA A 395 1.23 2.46 -20.42
C ALA A 395 1.49 3.79 -19.69
N PHE A 396 1.18 3.87 -18.39
CA PHE A 396 1.52 5.04 -17.56
C PHE A 396 3.04 5.23 -17.48
N GLU A 397 3.78 4.17 -17.17
CA GLU A 397 5.24 4.23 -17.06
C GLU A 397 5.93 4.62 -18.39
N ARG A 398 5.28 4.36 -19.53
CA ARG A 398 5.74 4.77 -20.88
C ARG A 398 5.23 6.16 -21.32
N GLY A 399 4.43 6.84 -20.50
CA GLY A 399 3.88 8.16 -20.81
C GLY A 399 2.84 8.15 -21.93
N GLU A 400 2.07 7.06 -22.09
CA GLU A 400 1.09 6.91 -23.18
C GLU A 400 -0.25 7.62 -22.93
N TYR A 401 -0.48 8.11 -21.71
CA TYR A 401 -1.68 8.83 -21.36
C TYR A 401 -1.58 10.30 -21.75
N THR A 402 -2.57 10.79 -22.51
CA THR A 402 -2.61 12.18 -22.96
C THR A 402 -4.00 12.78 -22.72
N PRO A 403 -4.09 14.09 -22.46
CA PRO A 403 -5.38 14.78 -22.34
C PRO A 403 -6.28 14.69 -23.58
N GLN A 404 -5.70 14.44 -24.76
CA GLN A 404 -6.47 14.25 -25.99
C GLN A 404 -7.13 12.86 -26.03
N ARG A 405 -6.42 11.83 -25.54
CA ARG A 405 -6.94 10.45 -25.49
C ARG A 405 -7.91 10.26 -24.32
N PHE A 406 -7.66 10.93 -23.20
CA PHE A 406 -8.48 10.87 -21.99
C PHE A 406 -8.87 12.27 -21.51
N PRO A 407 -9.76 12.99 -22.22
CA PRO A 407 -10.17 14.33 -21.81
C PRO A 407 -10.76 14.35 -20.39
N ARG A 408 -10.40 15.35 -19.59
CA ARG A 408 -10.88 15.48 -18.20
C ARG A 408 -12.40 15.43 -18.09
N ALA A 409 -13.10 16.03 -19.06
CA ALA A 409 -14.55 16.09 -19.11
C ALA A 409 -15.22 14.74 -19.42
N SER A 410 -14.47 13.75 -19.91
CA SER A 410 -14.99 12.40 -20.15
C SER A 410 -14.76 11.43 -18.98
N LEU A 411 -14.11 11.89 -17.89
CA LEU A 411 -13.82 11.07 -16.70
C LEU A 411 -14.84 11.35 -15.60
N ASP A 412 -15.64 10.35 -15.27
CA ASP A 412 -16.55 10.35 -14.12
C ASP A 412 -15.83 9.87 -12.86
N ILE A 413 -15.20 10.82 -12.17
CA ILE A 413 -14.43 10.58 -10.94
C ILE A 413 -15.24 10.05 -9.76
N SER A 414 -16.56 9.84 -9.90
CA SER A 414 -17.36 9.11 -8.91
C SER A 414 -17.10 7.60 -8.93
N TYR A 415 -16.38 7.09 -9.93
CA TYR A 415 -15.93 5.71 -10.06
C TYR A 415 -14.40 5.59 -10.04
N ILE A 416 -13.89 4.49 -9.48
CA ILE A 416 -12.45 4.30 -9.24
C ILE A 416 -11.60 4.35 -10.51
N ASN A 417 -12.01 3.69 -11.58
CA ASN A 417 -11.25 3.67 -12.83
C ASN A 417 -10.99 5.07 -13.40
N ASP A 418 -12.02 5.91 -13.45
CA ASP A 418 -11.95 7.26 -13.98
C ASP A 418 -11.27 8.21 -12.97
N TYR A 419 -11.51 8.00 -11.66
CA TYR A 419 -10.81 8.71 -10.59
C TYR A 419 -9.30 8.49 -10.67
N PHE A 420 -8.86 7.23 -10.76
CA PHE A 420 -7.46 6.85 -10.84
C PHE A 420 -6.79 7.45 -12.08
N MET A 421 -7.44 7.34 -13.25
CA MET A 421 -6.96 7.98 -14.49
C MET A 421 -6.87 9.50 -14.35
N ALA A 422 -7.87 10.13 -13.73
CA ALA A 422 -7.87 11.57 -13.52
C ALA A 422 -6.70 12.02 -12.64
N MET A 423 -6.43 11.31 -11.54
CA MET A 423 -5.28 11.59 -10.68
C MET A 423 -3.98 11.42 -11.46
N ALA A 424 -3.81 10.27 -12.13
CA ALA A 424 -2.57 9.94 -12.84
C ALA A 424 -2.25 10.88 -14.01
N LEU A 425 -3.26 11.45 -14.68
CA LEU A 425 -3.04 12.30 -15.86
C LEU A 425 -3.09 13.80 -15.55
N TYR A 426 -3.86 14.21 -14.54
CA TYR A 426 -4.12 15.64 -14.26
C TYR A 426 -3.68 16.08 -12.87
N GLY A 427 -3.19 15.16 -12.04
CA GLY A 427 -2.66 15.48 -10.72
C GLY A 427 -1.27 16.09 -10.82
N GLU A 428 -1.16 17.40 -10.59
CA GLU A 428 0.11 18.15 -10.60
C GLU A 428 0.21 19.16 -9.45
#